data_AF-A0A1P8M6C8-F1
#
_entry.id   AF-A0A1P8M6C8-F1
#
_cell.length_a   1.000
_cell.length_b   1.000
_cell.length_c   1.000
_cell.angle_alpha   90.00
_cell.angle_beta   90.00
_cell.angle_gamma   90.00
#
_symmetry.space_group_name_H-M   'P 1'
#
loop_
_entity.id
_entity.type
_entity.pdbx_description
1 polymer ?
#
loop_
_entity_poly.entity_id
_entity_poly.type
_entity_poly.pdbx_seq_one_letter_code
_entity_poly.pdbx_strand_id
1 'polypeptide(L)'
;MACLWAVEGIGSYGARLARAVSDAGYDVAEAPRMNARGRRAIGKSDPLDAAAIGTAVIGLEESQLRAPRRDEGTRAGLRILSTRDQLTRERTVNVNALIALLRAHDLGIDARKPLVPAQIATITRWRERQEQIELSIAREEAVRLARRVLEVTTQLTANQKRMTELTQQSPAAPLLEMVGVGAVTVATVLTAWLHPGRGSQRSCLRLTGRGESLATLKR
;
A
#
# COMPACT_ATOMS: atom_id res chain seq x y z
N MET A 1 -15.71 6.56 -34.69
CA MET A 1 -16.19 7.61 -33.76
C MET A 1 -15.34 7.50 -32.51
N ALA A 2 -14.57 8.54 -32.19
CA ALA A 2 -13.79 8.57 -30.95
C ALA A 2 -14.76 8.81 -29.78
N CYS A 3 -14.92 7.82 -28.91
CA CYS A 3 -15.75 7.90 -27.72
C CYS A 3 -14.85 7.79 -26.50
N LEU A 4 -14.86 8.83 -25.65
CA LEU A 4 -14.08 8.90 -24.43
C LEU A 4 -14.97 8.56 -23.22
N TRP A 5 -14.53 7.59 -22.43
CA TRP A 5 -15.17 7.21 -21.18
C TRP A 5 -14.49 7.89 -19.99
N ALA A 6 -15.25 8.69 -19.25
CA ALA A 6 -14.80 9.29 -18.01
C ALA A 6 -15.21 8.42 -16.82
N VAL A 7 -14.23 7.87 -16.10
CA VAL A 7 -14.47 6.91 -15.01
C VAL A 7 -14.00 7.50 -13.69
N GLU A 8 -14.89 7.61 -12.70
CA GLU A 8 -14.52 7.96 -11.33
C GLU A 8 -13.83 6.78 -10.64
N GLY A 9 -12.81 7.07 -9.82
CA GLY A 9 -12.11 6.02 -9.08
C GLY A 9 -11.41 5.03 -10.02
N ILE A 10 -10.91 5.51 -11.16
CA ILE A 10 -10.36 4.69 -12.24
C ILE A 10 -9.23 3.74 -11.80
N GLY A 11 -8.54 4.05 -10.70
CA GLY A 11 -7.49 3.22 -10.11
C GLY A 11 -7.94 2.43 -8.88
N SER A 12 -9.23 2.34 -8.58
CA SER A 12 -9.82 1.59 -7.46
C SER A 12 -11.15 0.94 -7.86
N TYR A 13 -12.30 1.53 -7.49
CA TYR A 13 -13.62 0.98 -7.76
C TYR A 13 -13.95 0.95 -9.26
N GLY A 14 -13.49 1.93 -10.02
CA GLY A 14 -13.65 2.02 -11.47
C GLY A 14 -12.63 1.22 -12.28
N ALA A 15 -11.65 0.57 -11.64
CA ALA A 15 -10.52 -0.05 -12.34
C ALA A 15 -10.93 -1.16 -13.30
N ARG A 16 -11.90 -2.01 -12.90
CA ARG A 16 -12.41 -3.07 -13.76
C ARG A 16 -13.19 -2.53 -14.96
N LEU A 17 -14.00 -1.50 -14.76
CA LEU A 17 -14.75 -0.85 -15.83
C LEU A 17 -13.79 -0.18 -16.82
N ALA A 18 -12.80 0.56 -16.32
CA ALA A 18 -11.80 1.21 -17.14
C ALA A 18 -11.01 0.22 -17.99
N ARG A 19 -10.62 -0.93 -17.42
CA ARG A 19 -9.98 -2.01 -18.19
C ARG A 19 -10.91 -2.57 -19.26
N ALA A 20 -12.13 -2.95 -18.91
CA ALA A 20 -13.08 -3.53 -19.88
C ALA A 20 -13.37 -2.58 -21.06
N VAL A 21 -13.50 -1.28 -20.78
CA VAL A 21 -13.71 -0.25 -21.80
C VAL A 21 -12.47 -0.06 -22.67
N SER A 22 -11.27 -0.05 -22.06
CA SER A 22 -10.00 0.03 -22.80
C SER A 22 -9.76 -1.21 -23.67
N ASP A 23 -10.08 -2.41 -23.17
CA ASP A 23 -9.95 -3.68 -23.90
C ASP A 23 -10.92 -3.75 -25.08
N ALA A 24 -12.06 -3.06 -24.99
CA ALA A 24 -13.01 -2.89 -26.09
C ALA A 24 -12.58 -1.81 -27.12
N GLY A 25 -11.42 -1.18 -26.93
CA GLY A 25 -10.83 -0.22 -27.88
C GLY A 25 -11.30 1.23 -27.70
N TYR A 26 -11.94 1.58 -26.59
CA TYR A 26 -12.34 2.95 -26.29
C TYR A 26 -11.28 3.70 -25.49
N ASP A 27 -11.21 5.02 -25.67
CA ASP A 27 -10.38 5.89 -24.85
C ASP A 27 -11.01 6.05 -23.47
N VAL A 28 -10.18 6.05 -22.43
CA VAL A 28 -10.64 6.20 -21.04
C VAL A 28 -9.84 7.31 -20.37
N ALA A 29 -10.52 8.14 -19.59
CA ALA A 29 -9.93 9.17 -18.73
C ALA A 29 -10.48 9.10 -17.30
N GLU A 30 -9.66 9.48 -16.33
CA GLU A 30 -10.11 9.65 -14.94
C GLU A 30 -11.04 10.87 -14.84
N ALA A 31 -12.20 10.68 -14.20
CA ALA A 31 -13.13 11.77 -13.95
C ALA A 31 -12.44 12.95 -13.23
N PRO A 32 -12.63 14.20 -13.68
CA PRO A 32 -12.02 15.38 -13.08
C PRO A 32 -12.48 15.55 -11.63
N ARG A 33 -11.63 16.16 -10.80
CA ARG A 33 -12.05 16.46 -9.42
C ARG A 33 -13.07 17.57 -9.47
N MET A 34 -14.30 17.25 -9.09
CA MET A 34 -15.40 18.20 -9.04
C MET A 34 -15.56 18.74 -7.61
N ASN A 35 -15.73 20.05 -7.46
CA ASN A 35 -15.90 20.68 -6.14
C ASN A 35 -17.13 20.11 -5.40
N ALA A 36 -16.91 19.49 -4.24
CA ALA A 36 -17.97 18.88 -3.43
C ALA A 36 -18.87 19.91 -2.71
N ARG A 37 -18.46 21.19 -2.67
CA ARG A 37 -19.12 22.24 -1.88
C ARG A 37 -20.50 22.65 -2.42
N GLY A 38 -20.77 22.42 -3.71
CA GLY A 38 -22.05 22.75 -4.35
C GLY A 38 -23.09 21.62 -4.41
N ARG A 39 -22.75 20.40 -3.94
CA ARG A 39 -23.59 19.18 -4.13
C ARG A 39 -24.25 18.64 -2.85
N ARG A 40 -24.17 19.36 -1.72
CA ARG A 40 -24.71 18.86 -0.42
C ARG A 40 -26.23 18.86 -0.28
N ALA A 41 -26.99 19.36 -1.26
CA ALA A 41 -28.43 19.55 -1.13
C ALA A 41 -29.29 18.84 -2.19
N ILE A 42 -28.67 18.14 -3.15
CA ILE A 42 -29.39 17.44 -4.22
C ILE A 42 -29.10 15.95 -4.02
N GLY A 43 -30.13 15.13 -3.92
CA GLY A 43 -30.02 13.69 -3.67
C GLY A 43 -28.95 13.04 -4.56
N LYS A 44 -28.07 12.25 -3.94
CA LYS A 44 -27.00 11.54 -4.63
C LYS A 44 -27.62 10.45 -5.50
N SER A 45 -27.59 10.61 -6.82
CA SER A 45 -27.96 9.56 -7.76
C SER A 45 -26.88 9.39 -8.81
N ASP A 46 -26.52 8.14 -9.09
CA ASP A 46 -25.45 7.81 -10.03
C ASP A 46 -25.63 8.43 -11.44
N PRO A 47 -26.85 8.56 -11.99
CA PRO A 47 -27.05 9.22 -13.29
C PRO A 47 -26.70 10.72 -13.27
N LEU A 48 -27.01 11.43 -12.18
CA LEU A 48 -26.67 12.85 -12.03
C LEU A 48 -25.16 13.04 -11.90
N ASP A 49 -24.49 12.16 -11.15
CA ASP A 49 -23.03 12.18 -11.03
C ASP A 49 -22.36 11.87 -12.39
N ALA A 50 -22.87 10.89 -13.15
CA ALA A 50 -22.36 10.57 -14.49
C ALA A 50 -22.50 11.75 -15.48
N ALA A 51 -23.68 12.39 -15.53
CA ALA A 51 -23.91 13.56 -16.38
C ALA A 51 -23.00 14.74 -15.98
N ALA A 52 -22.81 14.97 -14.68
CA ALA A 52 -21.97 16.05 -14.19
C ALA A 52 -20.48 15.80 -14.47
N ILE A 53 -20.02 14.54 -14.37
CA ILE A 53 -18.68 14.12 -14.79
C ILE A 53 -18.51 14.34 -16.30
N GLY A 54 -19.49 13.93 -17.12
CA GLY A 54 -19.47 14.11 -18.57
C GLY A 54 -19.32 15.58 -18.96
N THR A 55 -20.17 16.46 -18.42
CA THR A 55 -20.09 17.91 -18.65
C THR A 55 -18.73 18.49 -18.23
N ALA A 56 -18.19 18.05 -17.10
CA ALA A 56 -16.89 18.51 -16.63
C ALA A 56 -15.73 18.06 -17.55
N VAL A 57 -15.83 16.89 -18.18
CA VAL A 57 -14.81 16.38 -19.11
C VAL A 57 -14.89 17.04 -20.48
N ILE A 58 -16.10 17.32 -20.99
CA ILE A 58 -16.28 18.00 -22.28
C ILE A 58 -15.63 19.39 -22.27
N GLY A 59 -15.62 20.07 -21.12
CA GLY A 59 -14.97 21.38 -20.98
C GLY A 59 -13.45 21.36 -20.85
N LEU A 60 -12.80 20.19 -20.94
CA LEU A 60 -11.35 20.06 -20.82
C LEU A 60 -10.68 19.90 -22.17
N GLU A 61 -9.51 20.52 -22.30
CA GLU A 61 -8.59 20.24 -23.40
C GLU A 61 -8.00 18.82 -23.27
N GLU A 62 -7.62 18.20 -24.39
CA GLU A 62 -7.05 16.83 -24.39
C GLU A 62 -5.82 16.72 -23.47
N SER A 63 -4.99 17.76 -23.42
CA SER A 63 -3.82 17.85 -22.54
C SER A 63 -4.15 17.88 -21.03
N GLN A 64 -5.41 18.19 -20.68
CA GLN A 64 -5.90 18.24 -19.30
C GLN A 64 -6.56 16.92 -18.88
N LEU A 65 -6.81 16.01 -19.82
CA LEU A 65 -7.34 14.68 -19.53
C LEU A 65 -6.32 13.87 -18.73
N ARG A 66 -6.81 13.22 -17.68
CA ARG A 66 -6.00 12.35 -16.84
C ARG A 66 -6.08 10.93 -17.36
N ALA A 67 -5.07 10.50 -18.10
CA ALA A 67 -4.98 9.12 -18.57
C ALA A 67 -4.95 8.13 -17.37
N PRO A 68 -5.64 6.98 -17.48
CA PRO A 68 -5.60 5.92 -16.51
C PRO A 68 -4.15 5.51 -16.23
N ARG A 69 -3.85 5.27 -14.95
CA ARG A 69 -2.59 4.64 -14.58
C ARG A 69 -2.57 3.26 -15.23
N ARG A 70 -1.53 2.94 -16.03
CA ARG A 70 -1.33 1.56 -16.53
C ARG A 70 -1.25 0.63 -15.33
N ASP A 71 -2.33 -0.12 -15.09
CA ASP A 71 -2.50 -1.00 -13.94
C ASP A 71 -2.11 -2.44 -14.31
N GLU A 72 -0.92 -2.57 -14.90
CA GLU A 72 -0.41 -3.82 -15.46
C GLU A 72 0.98 -4.16 -14.97
N GLY A 73 1.27 -5.47 -14.97
CA GLY A 73 2.58 -6.03 -14.66
C GLY A 73 3.11 -5.62 -13.28
N THR A 74 4.41 -5.34 -13.25
CA THR A 74 5.19 -5.11 -12.03
C THR A 74 4.64 -3.98 -11.16
N ARG A 75 4.10 -2.91 -11.76
CA ARG A 75 3.56 -1.77 -10.99
C ARG A 75 2.27 -2.11 -10.26
N ALA A 76 1.35 -2.79 -10.93
CA ALA A 76 0.10 -3.23 -10.30
C ALA A 76 0.42 -4.16 -9.11
N GLY A 77 1.36 -5.09 -9.30
CA GLY A 77 1.86 -5.95 -8.23
C GLY A 77 2.42 -5.16 -7.04
N LEU A 78 3.28 -4.17 -7.28
CA LEU A 78 3.83 -3.32 -6.22
C LEU A 78 2.75 -2.50 -5.48
N ARG A 79 1.72 -2.04 -6.19
CA ARG A 79 0.59 -1.33 -5.59
C ARG A 79 -0.28 -2.22 -4.73
N ILE A 80 -0.49 -3.47 -5.12
CA ILE A 80 -1.22 -4.45 -4.30
C ILE A 80 -0.43 -4.75 -3.02
N LEU A 81 0.88 -4.89 -3.14
CA LEU A 81 1.77 -5.17 -2.00
C LEU A 81 1.98 -3.98 -1.06
N SER A 82 1.58 -2.76 -1.45
CA SER A 82 1.66 -1.58 -0.57
C SER A 82 0.68 -1.62 0.61
N THR A 83 -0.15 -2.67 0.71
CA THR A 83 -0.94 -3.03 1.90
C THR A 83 -0.07 -3.43 3.12
N ARG A 84 1.26 -3.46 2.96
CA ARG A 84 2.26 -3.63 4.02
C ARG A 84 2.01 -2.78 5.27
N ASP A 85 1.48 -1.56 5.13
CA ASP A 85 1.18 -0.68 6.27
C ASP A 85 0.14 -1.29 7.21
N GLN A 86 -0.86 -2.00 6.67
CA GLN A 86 -1.86 -2.71 7.45
C GLN A 86 -1.20 -3.83 8.28
N LEU A 87 -0.33 -4.64 7.65
CA LEU A 87 0.42 -5.69 8.34
C LEU A 87 1.34 -5.12 9.43
N THR A 88 1.96 -3.97 9.17
CA THR A 88 2.85 -3.30 10.14
C THR A 88 2.08 -2.79 11.35
N ARG A 89 0.92 -2.15 11.13
CA ARG A 89 0.01 -1.71 12.19
C ARG A 89 -0.50 -2.90 13.00
N GLU A 90 -0.94 -3.95 12.33
CA GLU A 90 -1.42 -5.16 12.98
C GLU A 90 -0.35 -5.80 13.87
N ARG A 91 0.87 -5.97 13.36
CA ARG A 91 1.99 -6.47 14.16
C ARG A 91 2.23 -5.59 15.38
N THR A 92 2.18 -4.27 15.21
CA THR A 92 2.42 -3.30 16.30
C THR A 92 1.36 -3.41 17.39
N VAL A 93 0.08 -3.49 16.99
CA VAL A 93 -1.04 -3.66 17.93
C VAL A 93 -0.88 -4.95 18.74
N ASN A 94 -0.58 -6.08 18.09
CA ASN A 94 -0.43 -7.36 18.77
C ASN A 94 0.81 -7.40 19.68
N VAL A 95 1.95 -6.82 19.27
CA VAL A 95 3.15 -6.73 20.12
C VAL A 95 2.88 -5.88 21.35
N ASN A 96 2.23 -4.73 21.19
CA ASN A 96 1.93 -3.83 22.30
C ASN A 96 0.94 -4.47 23.28
N ALA A 97 -0.09 -5.16 22.78
CA ALA A 97 -1.01 -5.92 23.60
C ALA A 97 -0.30 -7.02 24.39
N LEU A 98 0.62 -7.75 23.75
CA LEU A 98 1.40 -8.80 24.41
C LEU A 98 2.30 -8.22 25.51
N ILE A 99 2.99 -7.11 25.24
CA ILE A 99 3.83 -6.43 26.24
C ILE A 99 2.99 -5.94 27.42
N ALA A 100 1.81 -5.34 27.16
CA ALA A 100 0.92 -4.87 28.21
C ALA A 100 0.47 -6.02 29.12
N LEU A 101 0.08 -7.15 28.53
CA LEU A 101 -0.35 -8.35 29.26
C LEU A 101 0.76 -8.92 30.14
N LEU A 102 1.99 -9.02 29.61
CA LEU A 102 3.17 -9.49 30.34
C LEU A 102 3.66 -8.52 31.43
N ARG A 103 3.25 -7.25 31.38
CA ARG A 103 3.52 -6.26 32.43
C ARG A 103 2.46 -6.27 33.53
N ALA A 104 1.22 -6.56 33.17
CA ALA A 104 0.11 -6.66 34.11
C ALA A 104 0.17 -7.96 34.93
N HIS A 105 0.66 -9.05 34.35
CA HIS A 105 0.75 -10.35 35.00
C HIS A 105 2.17 -10.91 34.93
N ASP A 106 2.71 -11.37 36.06
CA ASP A 106 4.00 -12.04 36.10
C ASP A 106 3.90 -13.46 35.52
N LEU A 107 4.15 -13.57 34.21
CA LEU A 107 4.15 -14.84 33.49
C LEU A 107 5.58 -15.41 33.30
N GLY A 108 6.58 -14.86 33.99
CA GLY A 108 7.98 -15.29 33.93
C GLY A 108 8.78 -14.73 32.75
N ILE A 109 8.33 -13.63 32.13
CA ILE A 109 9.07 -12.90 31.10
C ILE A 109 9.17 -11.42 31.51
N ASP A 110 10.39 -10.89 31.55
CA ASP A 110 10.61 -9.46 31.77
C ASP A 110 10.25 -8.65 30.53
N ALA A 111 9.06 -8.03 30.55
CA ALA A 111 8.54 -7.16 29.50
C ALA A 111 8.82 -5.66 29.74
N ARG A 112 9.72 -5.29 30.66
CA ARG A 112 10.17 -3.89 30.83
C ARG A 112 10.95 -3.39 29.62
N LYS A 113 11.60 -4.31 28.90
CA LYS A 113 12.29 -4.06 27.63
C LYS A 113 11.44 -4.58 26.45
N PRO A 114 11.68 -4.09 25.22
CA PRO A 114 11.06 -4.66 24.03
C PRO A 114 11.32 -6.17 23.93
N LEU A 115 10.29 -6.94 23.57
CA LEU A 115 10.42 -8.39 23.43
C LEU A 115 11.32 -8.74 22.25
N VAL A 116 12.26 -9.66 22.47
CA VAL A 116 13.07 -10.22 21.38
C VAL A 116 12.32 -11.35 20.66
N PRO A 117 12.60 -11.63 19.38
CA PRO A 117 11.93 -12.68 18.63
C PRO A 117 11.95 -14.06 19.30
N ALA A 118 13.05 -14.38 19.99
CA ALA A 118 13.17 -15.62 20.75
C ALA A 118 12.16 -15.72 21.91
N GLN A 119 11.90 -14.62 22.64
CA GLN A 119 10.91 -14.60 23.70
C GLN A 119 9.50 -14.82 23.15
N ILE A 120 9.16 -14.16 22.04
CA ILE A 120 7.86 -14.34 21.37
C ILE A 120 7.69 -15.80 20.93
N ALA A 121 8.73 -16.40 20.34
CA ALA A 121 8.73 -17.81 19.94
C ALA A 121 8.64 -18.78 21.14
N THR A 122 9.15 -18.41 22.30
CA THR A 122 8.97 -19.19 23.54
C THR A 122 7.52 -19.11 24.03
N ILE A 123 6.92 -17.92 24.02
CA ILE A 123 5.53 -17.70 24.45
C ILE A 123 4.56 -18.54 23.60
N THR A 124 4.78 -18.65 22.29
CA THR A 124 3.89 -19.46 21.42
C THR A 124 3.86 -20.95 21.76
N ARG A 125 4.87 -21.42 22.50
CA ARG A 125 5.08 -22.82 22.91
C ARG A 125 4.71 -23.07 24.37
N TRP A 126 4.21 -22.07 25.09
CA TRP A 126 3.71 -22.27 26.44
C TRP A 126 2.61 -23.33 26.45
N ARG A 127 2.70 -24.21 27.44
CA ARG A 127 1.72 -25.26 27.71
C ARG A 127 0.85 -24.83 28.89
N GLU A 128 -0.30 -25.45 29.01
CA GLU A 128 -1.16 -25.34 30.18
C GLU A 128 -0.38 -25.70 31.45
N ARG A 129 -0.69 -24.99 32.53
CA ARG A 129 -0.10 -25.15 33.86
C ARG A 129 -1.21 -25.07 34.90
N GLN A 130 -1.02 -25.74 36.02
CA GLN A 130 -1.91 -25.56 37.17
C GLN A 130 -1.59 -24.22 37.83
N GLU A 131 -2.33 -23.18 37.45
CA GLU A 131 -2.19 -21.80 37.93
C GLU A 131 -3.56 -21.27 38.37
N GLN A 132 -3.62 -20.10 39.02
CA GLN A 132 -4.89 -19.42 39.25
C GLN A 132 -5.56 -19.07 37.92
N ILE A 133 -6.90 -19.01 37.92
CA ILE A 133 -7.70 -18.83 36.68
C ILE A 133 -7.28 -17.60 35.87
N GLU A 134 -6.96 -16.49 36.54
CA GLU A 134 -6.50 -15.24 35.90
C GLU A 134 -5.18 -15.44 35.15
N LEU A 135 -4.22 -16.16 35.75
CA LEU A 135 -2.92 -16.43 35.11
C LEU A 135 -3.05 -17.42 33.97
N SER A 136 -3.94 -18.42 34.08
CA SER A 136 -4.24 -19.34 32.98
C SER A 136 -4.77 -18.58 31.75
N ILE A 137 -5.78 -17.73 31.95
CA ILE A 137 -6.38 -16.91 30.88
C ILE A 137 -5.33 -15.96 30.29
N ALA A 138 -4.54 -15.30 31.13
CA ALA A 138 -3.48 -14.40 30.66
C ALA A 138 -2.42 -15.17 29.83
N ARG A 139 -2.09 -16.40 30.20
CA ARG A 139 -1.15 -17.25 29.46
C ARG A 139 -1.71 -17.66 28.10
N GLU A 140 -2.97 -18.08 28.04
CA GLU A 140 -3.67 -18.42 26.79
C GLU A 140 -3.72 -17.23 25.83
N GLU A 141 -4.10 -16.06 26.34
CA GLU A 141 -4.14 -14.83 25.55
C GLU A 141 -2.75 -14.38 25.08
N ALA A 142 -1.72 -14.53 25.93
CA ALA A 142 -0.34 -14.28 25.54
C ALA A 142 0.11 -15.20 24.40
N VAL A 143 -0.24 -16.50 24.45
CA VAL A 143 0.04 -17.46 23.37
C VAL A 143 -0.67 -17.05 22.08
N ARG A 144 -1.96 -16.67 22.14
CA ARG A 144 -2.74 -16.22 20.98
C ARG A 144 -2.09 -14.99 20.32
N LEU A 145 -1.77 -13.97 21.10
CA LEU A 145 -1.11 -12.75 20.62
C LEU A 145 0.26 -13.04 20.01
N ALA A 146 1.10 -13.83 20.70
CA ALA A 146 2.42 -14.17 20.21
C ALA A 146 2.38 -14.96 18.88
N ARG A 147 1.43 -15.88 18.72
CA ARG A 147 1.21 -16.59 17.44
C ARG A 147 0.83 -15.63 16.33
N ARG A 148 -0.07 -14.68 16.59
CA ARG A 148 -0.44 -13.66 15.60
C ARG A 148 0.74 -12.78 15.20
N VAL A 149 1.58 -12.38 16.15
CA VAL A 149 2.81 -11.62 15.86
C VAL A 149 3.74 -12.40 14.93
N LEU A 150 3.96 -13.70 15.17
CA LEU A 150 4.81 -14.53 14.30
C LEU A 150 4.24 -14.69 12.90
N GLU A 151 2.93 -14.91 12.78
CA GLU A 151 2.24 -15.04 11.50
C GLU A 151 2.38 -13.76 10.67
N VAL A 152 2.03 -12.61 11.26
CA VAL A 152 2.11 -11.30 10.57
C VAL A 152 3.56 -10.93 10.26
N THR A 153 4.52 -11.30 11.11
CA THR A 153 5.95 -11.13 10.82
C THR A 153 6.38 -11.94 9.60
N THR A 154 5.90 -13.18 9.48
CA THR A 154 6.14 -14.04 8.30
C THR A 154 5.55 -13.42 7.04
N GLN A 155 4.31 -12.92 7.12
CA GLN A 155 3.66 -12.22 6.02
C GLN A 155 4.40 -10.94 5.61
N LEU A 156 4.92 -10.15 6.57
CA LEU A 156 5.73 -8.97 6.30
C LEU A 156 7.04 -9.30 5.58
N THR A 157 7.69 -10.41 5.95
CA THR A 157 8.91 -10.90 5.29
C THR A 157 8.62 -11.37 3.87
N ALA A 158 7.55 -12.15 3.68
CA ALA A 158 7.12 -12.58 2.35
C ALA A 158 6.74 -11.41 1.44
N ASN A 159 5.98 -10.44 1.97
CA ASN A 159 5.62 -9.20 1.29
C ASN A 159 6.89 -8.41 0.90
N GLN A 160 7.85 -8.24 1.82
CA GLN A 160 9.12 -7.57 1.54
C GLN A 160 9.88 -8.26 0.40
N LYS A 161 10.02 -9.59 0.47
CA LYS A 161 10.70 -10.39 -0.56
C LYS A 161 10.04 -10.18 -1.92
N ARG A 162 8.70 -10.25 -1.98
CA ARG A 162 7.97 -10.08 -3.23
C ARG A 162 8.08 -8.66 -3.79
N MET A 163 8.09 -7.63 -2.93
CA MET A 163 8.34 -6.25 -3.36
C MET A 163 9.74 -6.13 -3.97
N THR A 164 10.77 -6.71 -3.34
CA THR A 164 12.14 -6.71 -3.87
C THR A 164 12.22 -7.40 -5.24
N GLU A 165 11.63 -8.59 -5.39
CA GLU A 165 11.60 -9.33 -6.66
C GLU A 165 10.97 -8.50 -7.79
N LEU A 166 9.80 -7.89 -7.51
CA LEU A 166 9.13 -7.03 -8.49
C LEU A 166 9.97 -5.79 -8.80
N THR A 167 10.58 -5.15 -7.81
CA THR A 167 11.45 -3.99 -8.05
C THR A 167 12.65 -4.35 -8.94
N GLN A 168 13.28 -5.51 -8.73
CA GLN A 168 14.38 -6.00 -9.57
C GLN A 168 13.96 -6.27 -11.02
N GLN A 169 12.71 -6.69 -11.24
CA GLN A 169 12.13 -6.89 -12.58
C GLN A 169 11.67 -5.58 -13.25
N SER A 170 11.80 -4.44 -12.55
CA SER A 170 11.37 -3.14 -13.05
C SER A 170 12.56 -2.31 -13.57
N PRO A 171 12.32 -1.31 -14.44
CA PRO A 171 13.35 -0.35 -14.85
C PRO A 171 13.99 0.45 -13.69
N ALA A 172 13.40 0.39 -12.49
CA ALA A 172 13.91 1.04 -11.29
C ALA A 172 14.85 0.14 -10.46
N ALA A 173 15.23 -1.05 -10.96
CA ALA A 173 16.21 -1.91 -10.32
C ALA A 173 17.53 -1.18 -9.94
N PRO A 174 18.09 -0.26 -10.76
CA PRO A 174 19.30 0.48 -10.37
C PRO A 174 19.15 1.34 -9.12
N LEU A 175 17.92 1.68 -8.69
CA LEU A 175 17.70 2.44 -7.46
C LEU A 175 17.97 1.62 -6.20
N LEU A 176 17.99 0.28 -6.28
CA LEU A 176 18.32 -0.59 -5.14
C LEU A 176 19.80 -0.54 -4.76
N GLU A 177 20.66 -0.12 -5.69
CA GLU A 177 22.11 0.04 -5.46
C GLU A 177 22.44 1.35 -4.71
N MET A 178 21.46 2.25 -4.57
CA MET A 178 21.66 3.50 -3.85
C MET A 178 21.62 3.26 -2.34
N VAL A 179 22.65 3.76 -1.64
CA VAL A 179 22.72 3.68 -0.17
C VAL A 179 21.49 4.34 0.46
N GLY A 180 20.80 3.59 1.33
CA GLY A 180 19.60 4.05 2.03
C GLY A 180 18.28 3.87 1.25
N VAL A 181 18.33 3.34 0.02
CA VAL A 181 17.13 3.11 -0.81
C VAL A 181 16.77 1.63 -0.80
N GLY A 182 15.81 1.27 0.05
CA GLY A 182 15.26 -0.09 0.12
C GLY A 182 14.12 -0.34 -0.89
N ALA A 183 13.80 -1.60 -1.14
CA ALA A 183 12.73 -1.99 -2.08
C ALA A 183 11.35 -1.40 -1.73
N VAL A 184 11.06 -1.16 -0.45
CA VAL A 184 9.82 -0.47 -0.02
C VAL A 184 9.80 0.97 -0.55
N THR A 185 10.90 1.70 -0.37
CA THR A 185 11.04 3.08 -0.85
C THR A 185 10.90 3.14 -2.37
N VAL A 186 11.58 2.25 -3.09
CA VAL A 186 11.49 2.19 -4.55
C VAL A 186 10.08 1.86 -5.01
N ALA A 187 9.40 0.90 -4.37
CA ALA A 187 8.03 0.55 -4.68
C ALA A 187 7.05 1.71 -4.43
N THR A 188 7.20 2.44 -3.33
CA THR A 188 6.40 3.64 -3.04
C THR A 188 6.61 4.71 -4.11
N VAL A 189 7.87 4.95 -4.51
CA VAL A 189 8.18 5.90 -5.59
C VAL A 189 7.57 5.46 -6.92
N LEU A 190 7.70 4.18 -7.28
CA LEU A 190 7.14 3.61 -8.51
C LEU A 190 5.61 3.70 -8.58
N THR A 191 4.94 3.44 -7.47
CA THR A 191 3.47 3.43 -7.39
C THR A 191 2.88 4.84 -7.28
N ALA A 192 3.61 5.79 -6.68
CA ALA A 192 3.15 7.16 -6.50
C ALA A 192 3.49 8.09 -7.69
N TRP A 193 4.65 7.93 -8.35
CA TRP A 193 5.22 9.00 -9.19
C TRP A 193 5.48 8.68 -10.66
N LEU A 194 5.79 7.44 -11.04
CA LEU A 194 6.33 7.16 -12.38
C LEU A 194 5.26 7.10 -13.50
N HIS A 195 4.41 8.10 -13.69
CA HIS A 195 3.47 8.15 -14.82
C HIS A 195 3.93 9.14 -15.91
N PRO A 196 3.91 8.75 -17.20
CA PRO A 196 4.05 9.71 -18.29
C PRO A 196 2.97 10.80 -18.13
N GLY A 197 3.39 12.07 -18.05
CA GLY A 197 2.49 13.21 -17.81
C GLY A 197 2.58 13.86 -16.43
N ARG A 198 3.29 13.28 -15.44
CA ARG A 198 3.63 13.95 -14.17
C ARG A 198 5.12 13.88 -13.87
N GLY A 199 5.84 14.89 -14.36
CA GLY A 199 7.24 15.14 -13.99
C GLY A 199 8.24 14.23 -14.69
N SER A 200 9.25 14.84 -15.32
CA SER A 200 10.40 14.13 -15.84
C SER A 200 11.07 13.33 -14.72
N GLN A 201 11.56 12.12 -15.05
CA GLN A 201 12.44 11.24 -14.26
C GLN A 201 13.50 12.00 -13.43
N ARG A 202 13.92 13.18 -13.90
CA ARG A 202 14.90 14.08 -13.28
C ARG A 202 14.46 14.74 -11.97
N SER A 203 13.16 14.91 -11.70
CA SER A 203 12.72 15.56 -10.44
C SER A 203 12.76 14.62 -9.24
N CYS A 204 12.52 13.32 -9.46
CA CYS A 204 12.43 12.32 -8.40
C CYS A 204 13.78 12.10 -7.68
N LEU A 205 14.89 12.11 -8.41
CA LEU A 205 16.25 11.97 -7.86
C LEU A 205 16.71 13.17 -7.02
N ARG A 206 16.06 14.33 -7.18
CA ARG A 206 16.44 15.56 -6.47
C ARG A 206 15.91 15.60 -5.03
N LEU A 207 14.88 14.82 -4.71
CA LEU A 207 14.31 14.71 -3.36
C LEU A 207 14.98 13.63 -2.49
N THR A 208 15.76 12.73 -3.09
CA THR A 208 16.58 11.74 -2.36
C THR A 208 17.98 12.27 -1.97
N GLY A 209 18.21 13.58 -2.09
CA GLY A 209 19.34 14.25 -1.45
C GLY A 209 20.70 14.14 -2.15
N ARG A 210 20.80 13.69 -3.41
CA ARG A 210 22.01 13.90 -4.24
C ARG A 210 21.63 14.03 -5.72
N GLY A 211 21.58 15.27 -6.19
CA GLY A 211 21.63 15.54 -7.61
C GLY A 211 23.08 15.49 -8.05
N GLU A 212 23.46 14.49 -8.83
CA GLU A 212 24.29 14.63 -10.04
C GLU A 212 24.66 13.26 -10.63
N SER A 213 24.55 13.18 -11.95
CA SER A 213 25.11 12.16 -12.84
C SER A 213 24.43 10.78 -12.94
N LEU A 214 23.31 10.71 -13.67
CA LEU A 214 22.89 9.49 -14.40
C LEU A 214 22.33 9.86 -15.79
N ALA A 215 23.08 10.65 -16.55
CA ALA A 215 22.74 11.02 -17.93
C ALA A 215 22.92 9.86 -18.94
N THR A 216 23.31 8.65 -18.51
CA THR A 216 23.76 7.57 -19.40
C THR A 216 22.83 6.37 -19.57
N LEU A 217 21.63 6.36 -19.00
CA LEU A 217 20.63 5.29 -19.21
C LEU A 217 19.63 5.63 -20.34
N LYS A 218 20.15 6.09 -21.48
CA LYS A 218 19.46 6.07 -22.77
C LYS A 218 20.25 5.17 -23.73
N ARG A 219 20.00 3.87 -23.66
CA ARG A 219 19.89 2.98 -24.82
C ARG A 219 18.85 1.92 -24.51
#